data_AF-A0A7S3PLK3-F1
#
_entry.id   AF-A0A7S3PLK3-F1
#
_cell.length_a   1.000
_cell.length_b   1.000
_cell.length_c   1.000
_cell.angle_alpha   90.00
_cell.angle_beta   90.00
_cell.angle_gamma   90.00
#
_symmetry.space_group_name_H-M   'P 1'
#
loop_
_entity.id
_entity.type
_entity.pdbx_description
1 polymer ?
#
loop_
_entity_poly.entity_id
_entity_poly.type
_entity_poly.pdbx_seq_one_letter_code
_entity_poly.pdbx_strand_id
1 'polypeptide(L)'
;GRSTGKILFPKGRLGRENLGVKNCVNKSDDYYGCERVDILSLDDFYDKVMPEQQLVDVLRIDTEGNDYEVLMGAQKVLKRTRYLEFEYHHFLPWRNTPLIDAIDYLATLDFTCYWALKKRLLRITNCWQSSYRKHHWSNIACVKNTEVDLAEWMESNFQRQFLISPDR
;
A
#
# COMPACT_ATOMS: atom_id res chain seq x y z
N GLY A 1 4.81 10.80 2.32
CA GLY A 1 5.02 11.23 0.94
C GLY A 1 3.80 11.97 0.46
N ARG A 2 3.62 13.23 0.88
CA ARG A 2 2.59 14.13 0.34
C ARG A 2 3.15 15.17 -0.64
N SER A 3 4.47 15.20 -0.83
CA SER A 3 5.14 16.29 -1.51
C SER A 3 6.28 15.78 -2.39
N THR A 4 6.29 16.26 -3.62
CA THR A 4 7.44 16.21 -4.52
C THR A 4 8.46 17.27 -4.13
N GLY A 5 9.74 16.95 -4.28
CA GLY A 5 10.82 17.87 -3.95
C GLY A 5 12.17 17.20 -3.90
N LYS A 6 13.06 17.72 -3.03
CA LYS A 6 14.36 17.12 -2.75
C LYS A 6 14.47 16.74 -1.29
N ILE A 7 15.13 15.62 -1.03
CA ILE A 7 15.36 15.13 0.32
C ILE A 7 16.74 14.50 0.43
N LEU A 8 17.31 14.50 1.64
CA LEU A 8 18.54 13.76 1.90
C LEU A 8 18.22 12.26 2.00
N PHE A 9 19.01 11.46 1.30
CA PHE A 9 18.96 10.00 1.32
C PHE A 9 20.35 9.43 1.60
N PRO A 10 20.48 8.33 2.35
CA PRO A 10 21.79 7.77 2.68
C PRO A 10 22.48 7.23 1.43
N LYS A 11 23.75 7.57 1.25
CA LYS A 11 24.59 6.97 0.22
C LYS A 11 24.69 5.47 0.48
N GLY A 12 24.36 4.66 -0.51
CA GLY A 12 24.21 3.22 -0.37
C GLY A 12 24.77 2.46 -1.56
N ARG A 13 24.98 1.15 -1.37
CA ARG A 13 25.14 0.21 -2.49
C ARG A 13 23.76 -0.25 -2.93
N LEU A 14 23.59 -0.46 -4.23
CA LEU A 14 22.39 -1.07 -4.79
C LEU A 14 22.11 -2.42 -4.10
N GLY A 15 20.82 -2.70 -3.86
CA GLY A 15 20.38 -3.95 -3.22
C GLY A 15 20.54 -4.00 -1.70
N ARG A 16 20.89 -2.88 -1.03
CA ARG A 16 20.91 -2.83 0.44
C ARG A 16 19.53 -2.50 0.99
N GLU A 17 18.92 -3.49 1.64
CA GLU A 17 17.68 -3.31 2.39
C GLU A 17 17.85 -2.34 3.57
N ASN A 18 16.75 -1.73 4.02
CA ASN A 18 16.67 -0.83 5.19
C ASN A 18 17.38 0.54 5.09
N LEU A 19 17.86 0.94 3.91
CA LEU A 19 18.24 2.33 3.67
C LEU A 19 16.99 3.16 3.34
N GLY A 20 16.68 4.15 4.18
CA GLY A 20 15.54 5.02 3.96
C GLY A 20 15.85 6.48 4.25
N VAL A 21 14.94 7.35 3.84
CA VAL A 21 14.99 8.81 4.10
C VAL A 21 15.27 9.11 5.58
N LYS A 22 14.65 8.36 6.50
CA LYS A 22 14.80 8.50 7.96
C LYS A 22 16.26 8.50 8.45
N ASN A 23 17.17 7.84 7.72
CA ASN A 23 18.58 7.80 8.07
C ASN A 23 19.28 9.17 7.94
N CYS A 24 18.66 10.12 7.22
CA CYS A 24 19.20 11.44 6.95
C CYS A 24 18.31 12.61 7.41
N VAL A 25 17.12 12.37 7.98
CA VAL A 25 16.11 13.41 8.31
C VAL A 25 16.61 14.53 9.22
N ASN A 26 17.63 14.30 10.05
CA ASN A 26 18.23 15.30 10.95
C ASN A 26 19.71 15.58 10.64
N LYS A 27 20.15 15.28 9.43
CA LYS A 27 21.52 15.53 9.00
C LYS A 27 21.58 16.83 8.23
N SER A 28 22.69 17.55 8.40
CA SER A 28 23.00 18.70 7.56
C SER A 28 23.32 18.23 6.14
N ASP A 29 23.16 19.14 5.17
CA ASP A 29 23.33 18.82 3.76
C ASP A 29 24.77 18.47 3.36
N ASP A 30 25.73 18.87 4.18
CA ASP A 30 27.16 18.56 4.06
C ASP A 30 27.55 17.23 4.72
N TYR A 31 26.60 16.51 5.33
CA TYR A 31 26.87 15.22 5.93
C TYR A 31 27.33 14.20 4.88
N TYR A 32 28.60 13.79 4.95
CA TYR A 32 29.27 12.97 3.94
C TYR A 32 28.54 11.68 3.54
N GLY A 33 27.74 11.11 4.46
CA GLY A 33 26.99 9.87 4.27
C GLY A 33 25.59 10.03 3.66
N CYS A 34 25.15 11.24 3.33
CA CYS A 34 23.86 11.51 2.69
C CYS A 34 24.08 12.28 1.38
N GLU A 35 23.10 12.21 0.48
CA GLU A 35 23.05 13.00 -0.74
C GLU A 35 21.63 13.48 -1.00
N ARG A 36 21.46 14.62 -1.69
CA ARG A 36 20.13 15.07 -2.10
C ARG A 36 19.66 14.25 -3.29
N VAL A 37 18.49 13.66 -3.16
CA VAL A 37 17.79 12.97 -4.24
C VAL A 37 16.42 13.60 -4.45
N ASP A 38 15.86 13.42 -5.64
CA ASP A 38 14.48 13.78 -5.91
C ASP A 38 13.55 12.79 -5.21
N ILE A 39 12.53 13.31 -4.53
CA ILE A 39 11.41 12.53 -4.01
C ILE A 39 10.17 12.90 -4.80
N LEU A 40 9.44 11.88 -5.26
CA LEU A 40 8.22 12.03 -6.04
C LEU A 40 7.06 11.38 -5.30
N SER A 41 5.87 11.95 -5.42
CA SER A 41 4.64 11.20 -5.17
C SER A 41 4.47 10.12 -6.25
N LEU A 42 3.67 9.08 -5.97
CA LEU A 42 3.39 8.07 -7.00
C LEU A 42 2.61 8.68 -8.17
N ASP A 43 1.72 9.63 -7.89
CA ASP A 43 1.02 10.40 -8.93
C ASP A 43 1.98 11.16 -9.85
N ASP A 44 2.94 11.90 -9.28
CA ASP A 44 3.90 12.68 -10.09
C ASP A 44 4.86 11.77 -10.88
N PHE A 45 5.27 10.65 -10.27
CA PHE A 45 6.05 9.65 -10.99
C PHE A 45 5.26 9.07 -12.16
N TYR A 46 4.00 8.68 -11.93
CA TYR A 46 3.14 8.08 -12.94
C TYR A 46 2.87 9.04 -14.10
N ASP A 47 2.49 10.28 -13.80
CA ASP A 47 2.24 11.34 -14.80
C ASP A 47 3.52 11.62 -15.65
N LYS A 48 4.71 11.35 -15.12
CA LYS A 48 5.99 11.52 -15.82
C LYS A 48 6.33 10.34 -16.74
N VAL A 49 6.00 9.10 -16.37
CA VAL A 49 6.48 7.90 -17.07
C VAL A 49 5.43 7.16 -17.88
N MET A 50 4.15 7.35 -17.58
CA MET A 50 3.05 6.67 -18.27
C MET A 50 2.29 7.64 -19.20
N PRO A 51 1.69 7.12 -20.29
CA PRO A 51 0.75 7.88 -21.09
C PRO A 51 -0.42 8.40 -20.24
N GLU A 52 -0.96 9.56 -20.64
CA GLU A 52 -2.14 10.09 -19.98
C GLU A 52 -3.30 9.09 -20.07
N GLN A 53 -4.06 8.96 -18.97
CA GLN A 53 -5.25 8.10 -18.86
C GLN A 53 -5.00 6.58 -18.98
N GLN A 54 -3.75 6.14 -19.08
CA GLN A 54 -3.42 4.71 -19.05
C GLN A 54 -3.99 4.06 -17.76
N LEU A 55 -4.65 2.91 -17.91
CA LEU A 55 -5.13 2.11 -16.78
C LEU A 55 -3.99 1.34 -16.15
N VAL A 56 -4.11 1.09 -14.85
CA VAL A 56 -3.19 0.26 -14.08
C VAL A 56 -3.92 -1.03 -13.73
N ASP A 57 -3.63 -2.12 -14.45
CA ASP A 57 -4.24 -3.41 -14.14
C ASP A 57 -3.86 -3.90 -12.74
N VAL A 58 -2.58 -3.78 -12.40
CA VAL A 58 -2.02 -4.17 -11.10
C VAL A 58 -1.09 -3.08 -10.60
N LEU A 59 -1.39 -2.55 -9.41
CA LEU A 59 -0.47 -1.73 -8.63
C LEU A 59 -0.03 -2.52 -7.41
N ARG A 60 1.25 -2.87 -7.33
CA ARG A 60 1.86 -3.40 -6.11
C ARG A 60 2.75 -2.35 -5.47
N ILE A 61 2.51 -2.08 -4.20
CA ILE A 61 3.34 -1.23 -3.36
C ILE A 61 4.06 -2.16 -2.40
N ASP A 62 5.39 -2.06 -2.38
CA ASP A 62 6.27 -2.87 -1.55
C ASP A 62 7.48 -2.01 -1.22
N THR A 63 7.38 -1.24 -0.13
CA THR A 63 8.37 -0.22 0.23
C THR A 63 8.94 -0.41 1.62
N GLU A 64 9.03 -1.69 2.02
CA GLU A 64 9.64 -2.13 3.27
C GLU A 64 9.11 -1.31 4.45
N GLY A 65 7.78 -1.23 4.55
CA GLY A 65 7.04 -0.51 5.58
C GLY A 65 6.49 0.86 5.15
N ASN A 66 7.05 1.56 4.16
CA ASN A 66 6.60 2.91 3.80
C ASN A 66 5.31 2.96 2.96
N ASP A 67 4.62 1.83 2.84
CA ASP A 67 3.53 1.60 1.90
C ASP A 67 2.38 2.59 2.08
N TYR A 68 2.05 2.93 3.33
CA TYR A 68 1.04 3.95 3.61
C TYR A 68 1.42 5.33 3.03
N GLU A 69 2.69 5.73 3.11
CA GLU A 69 3.12 7.02 2.55
C GLU A 69 3.03 7.04 1.02
N VAL A 70 3.26 5.89 0.37
CA VAL A 70 3.10 5.74 -1.07
C VAL A 70 1.62 5.78 -1.45
N LEU A 71 0.76 5.05 -0.71
CA LEU A 71 -0.69 5.06 -0.88
C LEU A 71 -1.26 6.48 -0.82
N MET A 72 -0.82 7.27 0.16
CA MET A 72 -1.28 8.67 0.31
C MET A 72 -0.80 9.60 -0.81
N GLY A 73 0.29 9.23 -1.50
CA GLY A 73 0.81 9.93 -2.68
C GLY A 73 0.29 9.39 -4.02
N ALA A 74 -0.71 8.50 -4.02
CA ALA A 74 -1.21 7.78 -5.19
C ALA A 74 -2.67 8.11 -5.54
N GLN A 75 -3.15 9.32 -5.23
CA GLN A 75 -4.59 9.65 -5.31
C GLN A 75 -5.14 9.55 -6.73
N LYS A 76 -4.40 10.00 -7.73
CA LYS A 76 -4.79 9.91 -9.15
C LYS A 76 -4.59 8.49 -9.67
N VAL A 77 -3.46 7.86 -9.34
CA VAL A 77 -3.11 6.52 -9.81
C VAL A 77 -4.13 5.50 -9.30
N LEU A 78 -4.49 5.54 -8.02
CA LEU A 78 -5.50 4.66 -7.43
C LEU A 78 -6.87 4.77 -8.10
N LYS A 79 -7.22 5.93 -8.66
CA LYS A 79 -8.47 6.06 -9.43
C LYS A 79 -8.45 5.23 -10.71
N ARG A 80 -7.26 5.01 -11.29
CA ARG A 80 -7.01 4.24 -12.53
C ARG A 80 -6.56 2.80 -12.27
N THR A 81 -6.39 2.42 -11.00
CA THR A 81 -5.97 1.08 -10.59
C THR A 81 -7.17 0.13 -10.50
N ARG A 82 -7.03 -1.05 -11.11
CA ARG A 82 -8.03 -2.13 -11.10
C ARG A 82 -7.82 -3.08 -9.90
N TYR A 83 -6.58 -3.50 -9.68
CA TYR A 83 -6.14 -4.28 -8.52
C TYR A 83 -4.97 -3.61 -7.81
N LEU A 84 -5.04 -3.54 -6.47
CA LEU A 84 -4.01 -2.98 -5.61
C LEU A 84 -3.54 -4.05 -4.61
N GLU A 85 -2.23 -4.18 -4.45
CA GLU A 85 -1.62 -4.94 -3.37
C GLU A 85 -0.61 -4.07 -2.61
N PHE A 86 -0.63 -4.12 -1.29
CA PHE A 86 0.37 -3.43 -0.46
C PHE A 86 0.66 -4.18 0.83
N GLU A 87 1.82 -3.87 1.43
CA GLU A 87 2.21 -4.46 2.70
C GLU A 87 1.70 -3.61 3.88
N TYR A 88 1.03 -4.27 4.82
CA TYR A 88 0.80 -3.73 6.16
C TYR A 88 1.88 -4.25 7.09
N HIS A 89 2.60 -3.33 7.75
CA HIS A 89 3.72 -3.67 8.63
C HIS A 89 3.49 -3.19 10.07
N HIS A 90 4.36 -3.63 10.99
CA HIS A 90 4.39 -3.18 12.39
C HIS A 90 5.33 -2.01 12.68
N PHE A 91 6.08 -1.54 11.69
CA PHE A 91 6.95 -0.37 11.85
C PHE A 91 6.55 0.70 10.83
N LEU A 92 7.18 1.87 10.94
CA LEU A 92 7.03 3.08 10.09
C LEU A 92 6.24 2.92 8.79
N PRO A 93 5.34 3.87 8.44
CA PRO A 93 4.58 4.75 9.32
C PRO A 93 3.45 3.99 10.05
N TRP A 94 3.21 2.73 9.71
CA TRP A 94 2.13 1.90 10.25
C TRP A 94 2.11 1.80 11.77
N ARG A 95 3.23 2.04 12.46
CA ARG A 95 3.28 2.11 13.92
C ARG A 95 2.25 3.10 14.51
N ASN A 96 2.02 4.22 13.84
CA ASN A 96 1.14 5.29 14.31
C ASN A 96 -0.13 5.43 13.45
N THR A 97 -0.24 4.63 12.40
CA THR A 97 -1.34 4.67 11.45
C THR A 97 -2.06 3.34 11.48
N PRO A 98 -3.29 3.28 12.02
CA PRO A 98 -4.05 2.05 12.00
C PRO A 98 -4.44 1.71 10.56
N LEU A 99 -4.38 0.42 10.20
CA LEU A 99 -4.71 -0.05 8.85
C LEU A 99 -6.11 0.41 8.41
N ILE A 100 -7.08 0.51 9.33
CA ILE A 100 -8.44 0.96 9.02
C ILE A 100 -8.48 2.32 8.32
N ASP A 101 -7.58 3.26 8.64
CA ASP A 101 -7.56 4.57 7.99
C ASP A 101 -7.24 4.43 6.49
N ALA A 102 -6.35 3.50 6.13
CA ALA A 102 -6.05 3.18 4.74
C ALA A 102 -7.22 2.46 4.05
N ILE A 103 -7.88 1.54 4.75
CA ILE A 103 -9.03 0.81 4.21
C ILE A 103 -10.22 1.73 3.97
N ASP A 104 -10.52 2.62 4.91
CA ASP A 104 -11.61 3.59 4.79
C ASP A 104 -11.33 4.55 3.64
N TYR A 105 -10.09 5.04 3.51
CA TYR A 105 -9.67 5.83 2.36
C TYR A 105 -9.86 5.08 1.03
N LEU A 106 -9.40 3.83 0.94
CA LEU A 106 -9.54 3.02 -0.27
C LEU A 106 -11.02 2.72 -0.60
N ALA A 107 -11.86 2.53 0.42
CA ALA A 107 -13.31 2.38 0.24
C ALA A 107 -13.94 3.63 -0.39
N THR A 108 -13.46 4.84 -0.05
CA THR A 108 -13.93 6.07 -0.74
C THR A 108 -13.56 6.11 -2.22
N LEU A 109 -12.57 5.31 -2.64
CA LEU A 109 -12.13 5.16 -4.03
C LEU A 109 -12.72 3.91 -4.71
N ASP A 110 -13.76 3.32 -4.11
CA ASP A 110 -14.50 2.16 -4.62
C ASP A 110 -13.70 0.85 -4.63
N PHE A 111 -12.76 0.69 -3.70
CA PHE A 111 -12.07 -0.58 -3.47
C PHE A 111 -12.74 -1.42 -2.39
N THR A 112 -12.81 -2.73 -2.62
CA THR A 112 -13.01 -3.75 -1.59
C THR A 112 -11.69 -4.43 -1.29
N CYS A 113 -11.29 -4.41 -0.02
CA CYS A 113 -10.00 -4.91 0.46
C CYS A 113 -10.13 -6.15 1.34
N TYR A 114 -9.11 -6.99 1.26
CA TYR A 114 -8.98 -8.28 1.91
C TYR A 114 -7.57 -8.44 2.48
N TRP A 115 -7.47 -9.14 3.61
CA TRP A 115 -6.22 -9.78 3.98
C TRP A 115 -5.92 -10.92 3.01
N ALA A 116 -4.77 -10.86 2.36
CA ALA A 116 -4.25 -11.91 1.50
C ALA A 116 -3.49 -12.94 2.35
N LEU A 117 -4.22 -13.92 2.89
CA LEU A 117 -3.64 -15.03 3.65
C LEU A 117 -3.17 -16.13 2.69
N LYS A 118 -2.27 -17.02 3.16
CA LYS A 118 -1.62 -18.07 2.34
C LYS A 118 -2.53 -18.87 1.39
N LYS A 119 -3.81 -19.06 1.73
CA LYS A 119 -4.77 -19.88 0.94
C LYS A 119 -6.17 -19.28 0.86
N ARG A 120 -6.37 -18.06 1.35
CA ARG A 120 -7.71 -17.48 1.47
C ARG A 120 -7.67 -15.96 1.59
N LEU A 121 -8.80 -15.35 1.28
CA LEU A 121 -9.04 -13.93 1.48
C LEU A 121 -9.93 -13.73 2.70
N LEU A 122 -9.63 -12.72 3.51
CA LEU A 122 -10.49 -12.28 4.61
C LEU A 122 -10.87 -10.83 4.38
N ARG A 123 -12.14 -10.57 4.06
CA ARG A 123 -12.64 -9.22 3.78
C ARG A 123 -12.48 -8.32 5.00
N ILE A 124 -11.99 -7.11 4.77
CA ILE A 124 -11.80 -6.08 5.81
C ILE A 124 -12.55 -4.79 5.52
N THR A 125 -12.83 -4.47 4.26
CA THR A 125 -13.74 -3.36 3.92
C THR A 125 -15.16 -3.68 4.41
N ASN A 126 -15.75 -2.77 5.20
CA ASN A 126 -17.07 -2.92 5.83
C ASN A 126 -17.22 -4.18 6.73
N CYS A 127 -16.11 -4.81 7.11
CA CYS A 127 -16.07 -6.02 7.95
C CYS A 127 -14.97 -5.91 9.03
N TRP A 128 -14.57 -4.69 9.37
CA TRP A 128 -13.48 -4.44 10.30
C TRP A 128 -13.84 -4.89 11.73
N GLN A 129 -12.95 -5.68 12.34
CA GLN A 129 -13.08 -6.10 13.74
C GLN A 129 -12.01 -5.44 14.60
N SER A 130 -12.33 -5.13 15.86
CA SER A 130 -11.38 -4.50 16.80
C SER A 130 -10.11 -5.34 17.01
N SER A 131 -10.22 -6.66 16.88
CA SER A 131 -9.10 -7.62 16.95
C SER A 131 -8.08 -7.46 15.80
N TYR A 132 -8.44 -6.82 14.69
CA TYR A 132 -7.56 -6.57 13.54
C TYR A 132 -6.60 -5.40 13.73
N ARG A 133 -6.70 -4.68 14.86
CA ARG A 133 -5.77 -3.61 15.23
C ARG A 133 -4.33 -4.09 15.51
N LYS A 134 -4.07 -5.39 15.52
CA LYS A 134 -2.72 -5.93 15.74
C LYS A 134 -1.83 -5.65 14.52
N HIS A 135 -0.78 -4.87 14.75
CA HIS A 135 0.27 -4.56 13.81
C HIS A 135 1.16 -5.79 13.57
N HIS A 136 0.93 -6.51 12.48
CA HIS A 136 1.79 -7.60 12.06
C HIS A 136 1.95 -7.56 10.54
N TRP A 137 3.11 -8.04 10.07
CA TRP A 137 3.40 -8.09 8.64
C TRP A 137 2.35 -8.94 7.92
N SER A 138 1.77 -8.38 6.88
CA SER A 138 0.71 -8.99 6.08
C SER A 138 0.52 -8.29 4.75
N ASN A 139 -0.01 -9.01 3.78
CA ASN A 139 -0.40 -8.46 2.49
C ASN A 139 -1.88 -8.12 2.49
N ILE A 140 -2.19 -6.93 1.97
CA ILE A 140 -3.55 -6.48 1.73
C ILE A 140 -3.78 -6.47 0.22
N ALA A 141 -4.81 -7.18 -0.22
CA ALA A 141 -5.23 -7.22 -1.61
C ALA A 141 -6.58 -6.49 -1.74
N CYS A 142 -6.65 -5.56 -2.67
CA CYS A 142 -7.83 -4.75 -2.93
C CYS A 142 -8.20 -4.80 -4.41
N VAL A 143 -9.49 -4.88 -4.69
CA VAL A 143 -10.06 -4.86 -6.04
C VAL A 143 -11.05 -3.72 -6.16
N LYS A 144 -11.03 -3.05 -7.31
CA LYS A 144 -12.01 -2.01 -7.61
C LYS A 144 -13.35 -2.64 -7.94
N ASN A 145 -14.45 -2.14 -7.36
CA ASN A 145 -15.75 -2.79 -7.53
C ASN A 145 -16.27 -2.74 -8.98
N THR A 146 -15.74 -1.85 -9.83
CA THR A 146 -16.01 -1.84 -11.27
C THR A 146 -15.45 -3.07 -12.01
N GLU A 147 -14.50 -3.79 -11.40
CA GLU A 147 -13.91 -5.03 -11.92
C GLU A 147 -14.76 -6.24 -11.51
N VAL A 148 -15.99 -6.32 -12.04
CA VAL A 148 -17.04 -7.25 -11.59
C VAL A 148 -16.54 -8.69 -11.46
N ASP A 149 -15.95 -9.26 -12.51
CA ASP A 149 -15.50 -10.67 -12.50
C ASP A 149 -14.42 -10.93 -11.43
N LEU A 150 -13.47 -10.00 -11.27
CA LEU A 150 -12.40 -10.13 -10.28
C LEU A 150 -12.94 -9.94 -8.86
N ALA A 151 -13.83 -8.96 -8.66
CA ALA A 151 -14.48 -8.70 -7.39
C ALA A 151 -15.32 -9.90 -6.93
N GLU A 152 -16.13 -10.48 -7.83
CA GLU A 152 -16.91 -11.69 -7.57
C GLU A 152 -16.02 -12.89 -7.26
N TRP A 153 -14.91 -13.06 -7.98
CA TRP A 153 -13.95 -14.12 -7.71
C TRP A 153 -13.30 -13.96 -6.32
N MET A 154 -12.86 -12.76 -5.97
CA MET A 154 -12.24 -12.48 -4.67
C MET A 154 -13.25 -12.69 -3.53
N GLU A 155 -14.48 -12.21 -3.69
CA GLU A 155 -15.55 -12.39 -2.71
C GLU A 155 -15.93 -13.88 -2.58
N SER A 156 -15.99 -14.63 -3.68
CA SER A 156 -16.24 -16.08 -3.65
C SER A 156 -15.14 -16.83 -2.89
N ASN A 157 -13.88 -16.43 -3.04
CA ASN A 157 -12.77 -17.00 -2.28
C ASN A 157 -12.86 -16.68 -0.78
N PHE A 158 -13.35 -15.49 -0.42
CA PHE A 158 -13.68 -15.14 0.96
C PHE A 158 -14.83 -15.99 1.49
N GLN A 159 -15.92 -16.16 0.74
CA GLN A 159 -17.13 -16.86 1.19
C GLN A 159 -16.95 -18.38 1.34
N ARG A 160 -16.12 -19.01 0.51
CA ARG A 160 -15.83 -20.46 0.57
C ARG A 160 -15.38 -20.93 1.96
N GLN A 161 -14.79 -20.06 2.77
CA GLN A 161 -14.36 -20.42 4.12
C GLN A 161 -15.53 -20.69 5.08
N PHE A 162 -16.73 -20.18 4.79
CA PHE A 162 -17.92 -20.39 5.62
C PHE A 162 -18.74 -21.61 5.16
N LEU A 163 -18.54 -22.06 3.92
CA LEU A 163 -19.24 -23.23 3.37
C LEU A 163 -18.61 -24.57 3.80
N ILE A 164 -17.37 -24.56 4.31
CA ILE A 164 -16.62 -25.76 4.74
C ILE A 164 -16.70 -25.97 6.27
N SER A 165 -17.40 -25.13 7.02
CA SER A 165 -17.69 -25.37 8.45
C SER A 165 -19.18 -25.57 8.73
N PRO A 166 -19.75 -26.77 8.46
CA PRO A 166 -21.01 -27.18 9.04
C PRO A 166 -20.89 -27.65 10.49
N ASP A 167 -19.70 -28.01 10.98
CA ASP A 167 -19.50 -28.50 12.35
C ASP A 167 -18.30 -27.82 13.02
N ARG A 168 -18.57 -26.82 13.86
CA ARG A 168 -17.73 -26.47 15.00
C ARG A 168 -18.52 -25.68 16.04
#